data_AF-A0A6J6V196-F1
#
_entry.id   AF-A0A6J6V196-F1
#
_cell.length_a   1.000
_cell.length_b   1.000
_cell.length_c   1.000
_cell.angle_alpha   90.00
_cell.angle_beta   90.00
_cell.angle_gamma   90.00
#
_symmetry.space_group_name_H-M   'P 1'
#
loop_
_entity.id
_entity.type
_entity.pdbx_description
1 polymer ?
#
loop_
_entity_poly.entity_id
_entity_poly.type
_entity_poly.pdbx_seq_one_letter_code
_entity_poly.pdbx_strand_id
1 'polypeptide(L)'
;MNPQSDQGRGKYERYGGPGLAKVAALLDRNALAPTRELTRLVQAVAFTVIIGNADAHAKNLSLLHAEPGVVELGPLYDTVPTAL
;
A
#
# COMPACT_ATOMS: atom_id res chain seq x y z
N MET A 1 16.97 -14.92 -26.60
CA MET A 1 17.00 -14.21 -25.30
C MET A 1 16.48 -12.79 -25.55
N ASN A 2 15.19 -12.54 -25.26
CA ASN A 2 14.54 -11.24 -25.47
C ASN A 2 14.10 -10.69 -24.10
N PRO A 3 14.59 -9.54 -23.61
CA PRO A 3 14.36 -9.05 -22.26
C PRO A 3 13.09 -8.19 -22.18
N GLN A 4 11.94 -8.75 -22.56
CA GLN A 4 10.64 -8.11 -22.38
C GLN A 4 9.70 -9.04 -21.62
N SER A 5 10.10 -9.44 -20.41
CA SER A 5 9.24 -10.16 -19.48
C SER A 5 8.53 -9.19 -18.53
N ASP A 6 7.22 -9.04 -18.75
CA ASP A 6 6.21 -9.12 -17.69
C ASP A 6 6.08 -7.96 -16.66
N GLN A 7 6.19 -6.71 -17.09
CA GLN A 7 6.08 -5.52 -16.21
C GLN A 7 4.63 -5.02 -15.94
N GLY A 8 3.60 -5.84 -16.19
CA GLY A 8 2.23 -5.33 -16.34
C GLY A 8 1.15 -5.83 -15.40
N ARG A 9 1.27 -7.03 -14.83
CA ARG A 9 0.07 -7.83 -14.53
C ARG A 9 -0.28 -8.08 -13.05
N GLY A 10 0.60 -7.76 -12.10
CA GLY A 10 0.37 -8.00 -10.66
C GLY A 10 -0.23 -6.83 -9.87
N LYS A 11 -0.81 -5.83 -10.53
CA LYS A 11 -1.16 -4.55 -9.89
C LYS A 11 -2.61 -4.49 -9.37
N TYR A 12 -3.47 -5.41 -9.79
CA TYR A 12 -4.91 -5.38 -9.53
C TYR A 12 -5.32 -6.39 -8.44
N GLU A 13 -6.06 -5.95 -7.41
CA GLU A 13 -6.66 -6.86 -6.40
C GLU A 13 -7.70 -7.82 -7.01
N ARG A 14 -8.41 -7.42 -8.07
CA ARG A 14 -9.32 -8.28 -8.86
C ARG A 14 -8.65 -9.47 -9.58
N TYR A 15 -7.32 -9.59 -9.50
CA TYR A 15 -6.54 -10.74 -10.01
C TYR A 15 -5.65 -11.40 -8.92
N GLY A 16 -5.94 -11.20 -7.63
CA GLY A 16 -5.25 -11.89 -6.53
C GLY A 16 -4.05 -11.11 -5.97
N GLY A 17 -4.20 -9.82 -5.74
CA GLY A 17 -3.12 -8.94 -5.29
C GLY A 17 -2.75 -9.14 -3.80
N PRO A 18 -1.50 -9.54 -3.47
CA PRO A 18 -1.03 -9.61 -2.08
C PRO A 18 -0.77 -8.23 -1.45
N GLY A 19 -1.06 -7.10 -2.11
CA GLY A 19 -0.59 -5.76 -1.74
C GLY A 19 -1.00 -5.32 -0.33
N LEU A 20 -2.29 -5.03 -0.11
CA LEU A 20 -2.77 -4.53 1.18
C LEU A 20 -2.62 -5.57 2.30
N ALA A 21 -2.97 -6.83 2.04
CA ALA A 21 -2.84 -7.90 3.01
C ALA A 21 -1.39 -8.14 3.45
N LYS A 22 -0.42 -8.04 2.54
CA LYS A 22 1.01 -8.15 2.86
C LYS A 22 1.52 -6.93 3.59
N VAL A 23 1.09 -5.72 3.23
CA VAL A 23 1.42 -4.49 3.98
C VAL A 23 0.88 -4.61 5.41
N ALA A 24 -0.37 -5.01 5.59
CA ALA A 24 -0.96 -5.26 6.91
C ALA A 24 -0.17 -6.31 7.70
N ALA A 25 0.19 -7.45 7.07
CA ALA A 25 0.98 -8.49 7.72
C ALA A 25 2.41 -8.03 8.10
N LEU A 26 3.03 -7.15 7.32
CA LEU A 26 4.34 -6.56 7.64
C LEU A 26 4.21 -5.58 8.81
N LEU A 27 3.21 -4.69 8.79
CA LEU A 27 2.96 -3.77 9.91
C LEU A 27 2.63 -4.53 11.20
N ASP A 28 1.84 -5.59 11.12
CA ASP A 28 1.44 -6.41 12.26
C ASP A 28 2.65 -7.09 12.93
N ARG A 29 3.60 -7.57 12.12
CA ARG A 29 4.79 -8.30 12.60
C ARG A 29 5.95 -7.41 13.01
N ASN A 30 6.09 -6.25 12.39
CA ASN A 30 7.34 -5.48 12.43
C ASN A 30 7.17 -4.02 12.89
N ALA A 31 5.96 -3.52 13.15
CA ALA A 31 5.80 -2.18 13.70
C ALA A 31 6.04 -2.16 15.23
N LEU A 32 6.54 -1.04 15.75
CA LEU A 32 6.60 -0.80 17.21
C LEU A 32 5.19 -0.69 17.82
N ALA A 33 4.22 -0.21 17.05
CA ALA A 33 2.82 -0.10 17.46
C ALA A 33 1.88 -0.66 16.37
N PRO A 34 1.77 -2.00 16.24
CA PRO A 34 0.99 -2.67 15.19
C PRO A 34 -0.44 -2.14 15.01
N THR A 35 -1.21 -2.06 16.09
CA THR A 35 -2.61 -1.58 16.05
C THR A 35 -2.72 -0.15 15.53
N ARG A 36 -1.76 0.72 15.87
CA ARG A 36 -1.73 2.11 15.39
C ARG A 36 -1.49 2.14 13.88
N GLU A 37 -0.52 1.38 13.40
CA GLU A 37 -0.15 1.34 11.99
C GLU A 37 -1.23 0.68 11.11
N LEU A 38 -1.89 -0.37 11.61
CA LEU A 38 -3.05 -0.98 10.94
C LEU A 38 -4.23 0.01 10.85
N THR A 39 -4.47 0.79 11.90
CA THR A 39 -5.49 1.85 11.87
C THR A 39 -5.16 2.92 10.82
N ARG A 40 -3.89 3.35 10.76
CA ARG A 40 -3.42 4.30 9.74
C ARG A 40 -3.57 3.74 8.32
N LEU A 41 -3.31 2.45 8.12
CA LEU A 41 -3.50 1.77 6.83
C LEU A 41 -4.98 1.80 6.39
N VAL A 42 -5.91 1.49 7.31
CA VAL A 42 -7.35 1.57 7.02
C VAL A 42 -7.78 3.00 6.66
N GLN A 43 -7.30 4.00 7.42
CA GLN A 43 -7.58 5.41 7.14
C GLN A 43 -7.05 5.84 5.77
N ALA A 44 -5.84 5.42 5.41
CA ALA A 44 -5.23 5.68 4.11
C ALA A 44 -6.05 5.11 2.95
N VAL A 45 -6.49 3.85 3.07
CA VAL A 45 -7.34 3.20 2.07
C VAL A 45 -8.70 3.90 1.98
N ALA A 46 -9.34 4.17 3.11
CA ALA A 46 -10.63 4.88 3.14
C ALA A 46 -10.54 6.27 2.50
N PHE A 47 -9.51 7.05 2.82
CA PHE A 47 -9.28 8.35 2.21
C PHE A 47 -9.16 8.25 0.69
N THR A 48 -8.37 7.29 0.20
CA THR A 48 -8.13 7.10 -1.24
C THR A 48 -9.42 6.77 -2.00
N VAL A 49 -10.29 5.94 -1.39
CA VAL A 49 -11.62 5.63 -1.94
C VAL A 49 -12.53 6.87 -1.93
N ILE A 50 -12.57 7.61 -0.82
CA ILE A 50 -13.45 8.79 -0.66
C ILE A 50 -13.13 9.87 -1.70
N ILE A 51 -11.86 10.13 -1.99
CA ILE A 51 -11.47 11.16 -2.97
C ILE A 51 -11.65 10.72 -4.43
N GLY A 52 -12.16 9.50 -4.67
CA GLY A 52 -12.31 8.98 -6.02
C GLY A 52 -10.99 8.87 -6.77
N ASN A 53 -9.89 8.53 -6.06
CA ASN A 53 -8.65 8.21 -6.73
C ASN A 53 -8.78 6.78 -7.32
N ALA A 54 -9.24 6.69 -8.57
CA ALA A 54 -9.40 5.44 -9.32
C ALA A 54 -8.06 4.77 -9.65
N ASP A 55 -6.93 5.44 -9.40
CA ASP A 55 -5.59 4.85 -9.42
C ASP A 55 -5.15 4.34 -8.03
N ALA A 56 -6.11 3.98 -7.16
CA ALA A 56 -5.92 3.36 -5.84
C ALA A 56 -5.29 1.96 -5.92
N HIS A 57 -4.11 1.86 -6.52
CA HIS A 57 -3.32 0.65 -6.53
C HIS A 57 -2.44 0.65 -5.28
N ALA A 58 -2.19 -0.53 -4.70
CA ALA A 58 -1.31 -0.73 -3.53
C ALA A 58 0.13 -0.20 -3.71
N LYS A 59 0.46 0.35 -4.88
CA LYS A 59 1.72 1.04 -5.20
C LYS A 59 1.85 2.44 -4.58
N ASN A 60 0.77 3.02 -4.08
CA ASN A 60 0.78 4.34 -3.44
C ASN A 60 0.94 4.25 -1.92
N LEU A 61 1.33 3.07 -1.42
CA LEU A 61 1.68 2.84 -0.03
C LEU A 61 3.18 2.52 0.06
N SER A 62 3.85 3.19 1.00
CA SER A 62 5.25 2.94 1.32
C SER A 62 5.39 2.50 2.78
N LEU A 63 6.42 1.69 3.04
CA LEU A 63 6.84 1.36 4.39
C LEU A 63 8.19 2.03 4.64
N LEU A 64 8.28 2.74 5.76
CA LEU A 64 9.54 3.29 6.25
C LEU A 64 10.20 2.28 7.17
N HIS A 65 11.50 2.09 7.00
CA HIS A 65 12.31 1.33 7.95
C HIS A 65 12.80 2.31 9.02
N ALA A 66 12.03 2.46 10.10
CA ALA A 66 12.34 3.41 11.18
C ALA A 66 13.63 3.01 11.91
N GLU A 67 13.81 1.71 12.13
CA GLU A 67 14.98 1.08 12.73
C GLU A 67 15.22 -0.29 12.06
N PRO A 68 16.39 -0.95 12.24
CA PRO A 68 16.62 -2.29 11.74
C PRO A 68 15.53 -3.27 12.19
N GLY A 69 14.77 -3.81 11.24
CA GLY A 69 13.68 -4.76 11.50
C GLY A 69 12.34 -4.13 11.92
N VAL A 70 12.29 -2.82 12.11
CA VAL A 70 11.07 -2.07 12.42
C VAL A 70 10.53 -1.39 11.17
N VAL A 71 9.22 -1.50 10.94
CA VAL A 71 8.55 -0.81 9.83
C VAL A 71 7.40 0.07 10.31
N GLU A 72 7.19 1.18 9.62
CA GLU A 72 6.05 2.07 9.83
C GLU A 72 5.42 2.44 8.50
N LEU A 73 4.13 2.78 8.51
CA LEU A 73 3.46 3.30 7.32
C LEU A 73 4.01 4.68 6.98
N GLY A 74 4.51 4.82 5.76
CA GLY A 74 4.95 6.10 5.23
C GLY A 74 3.78 7.08 5.04
N PRO A 75 4.07 8.38 4.91
CA PRO A 75 3.05 9.35 4.52
C PRO A 75 2.39 8.97 3.20
N LEU A 76 1.11 9.32 3.04
CA LEU A 76 0.46 9.24 1.74
C LEU A 76 1.17 10.14 0.73
N TYR A 77 1.31 9.65 -0.49
CA TYR A 77 1.84 10.39 -1.64
C TYR A 77 1.02 10.03 -2.88
N ASP A 78 1.14 10.85 -3.92
CA ASP A 78 0.46 10.64 -5.20
C ASP A 78 -1.07 10.44 -5.06
N THR A 79 -1.68 11.29 -4.20
CA THR A 79 -3.11 11.31 -3.96
C THR A 79 -3.77 12.40 -4.81
N VAL A 80 -4.41 12.01 -5.90
CA VAL A 80 -5.12 12.93 -6.80
C VAL A 80 -6.52 12.36 -7.08
N PRO A 81 -7.60 13.16 -7.01
CA PRO A 81 -8.90 12.74 -7.50
C PRO A 81 -8.82 12.49 -9.01
N THR A 82 -9.11 11.26 -9.44
CA THR A 82 -9.01 10.87 -10.86
C THR A 82 -10.37 10.51 -11.46
N ALA A 83 -11.42 10.45 -10.63
CA ALA A 83 -12.78 10.14 -11.04
C ALA A 83 -13.83 11.22 -10.67
N LEU A 84 -13.38 12.41 -10.25
CA LEU A 84 -14.24 13.58 -9.99
C LEU A 84 -14.24 14.55 -11.17
#